data_AF-A0A2V6HHE3-F1
#
_entry.id   AF-A0A2V6HHE3-F1
#
_cell.length_a   1.000
_cell.length_b   1.000
_cell.length_c   1.000
_cell.angle_alpha   90.00
_cell.angle_beta   90.00
_cell.angle_gamma   90.00
#
_symmetry.space_group_name_H-M   'P 1'
#
loop_
_entity.id
_entity.type
_entity.pdbx_description
1 polymer ?
#
loop_
_entity_poly.entity_id
_entity_poly.type
_entity_poly.pdbx_seq_one_letter_code
_entity_poly.pdbx_strand_id
1 'polypeptide(L)'
;MLVLVDESNVGSSVRSAGRGLDWLKLRDFLAGPNTGRDLVEMVVYAGLPPAIPMWQEERDRKNKFVHWLRSNGFMVVTKDGAPAEEGHYKANVDVMMAIDALELSIEMRPDVVILVTGDADFAYLATKLRRHGIRVEVASVSANLGNILRSAANDVIDLAPLFRTFEIMTVQDAAPQVPNRTPRQQQPRRPRPRFRPIATARQAGES
;
A
#
# COMPACT_ATOMS: atom_id res chain seq x y z
N MET A 1 -1.06 -6.11 13.00
CA MET A 1 -1.99 -5.19 12.30
C MET A 1 -1.89 -5.38 10.80
N LEU A 2 -2.99 -5.20 10.09
CA LEU A 2 -3.04 -5.17 8.62
C LEU A 2 -3.40 -3.74 8.18
N VAL A 3 -2.69 -3.18 7.21
CA VAL A 3 -2.98 -1.85 6.67
C VAL A 3 -3.30 -1.97 5.19
N LEU A 4 -4.46 -1.46 4.80
CA LEU A 4 -4.93 -1.46 3.40
C LEU A 4 -5.06 -0.01 2.95
N VAL A 5 -4.38 0.35 1.88
CA VAL A 5 -4.24 1.75 1.43
C VAL A 5 -4.86 1.96 0.07
N ASP A 6 -5.82 2.87 -0.01
CA ASP A 6 -6.26 3.44 -1.28
C ASP A 6 -5.31 4.56 -1.69
N GLU A 7 -4.44 4.26 -2.67
CA GLU A 7 -3.42 5.21 -3.12
C GLU A 7 -4.03 6.49 -3.70
N SER A 8 -5.18 6.38 -4.37
CA SER A 8 -5.81 7.51 -5.04
C SER A 8 -6.36 8.52 -4.01
N ASN A 9 -6.93 8.01 -2.92
CA ASN A 9 -7.50 8.80 -1.83
C ASN A 9 -6.41 9.46 -0.97
N VAL A 10 -5.32 8.75 -0.67
CA VAL A 10 -4.16 9.34 0.02
C VAL A 10 -3.51 10.42 -0.85
N GLY A 11 -3.26 10.11 -2.12
CA GLY A 11 -2.66 11.04 -3.06
C GLY A 11 -3.47 12.33 -3.24
N SER A 12 -4.80 12.22 -3.37
CA SER A 12 -5.68 13.39 -3.49
C SER A 12 -5.69 14.24 -2.21
N SER A 13 -5.71 13.60 -1.04
CA SER A 13 -5.71 14.27 0.26
C SER A 13 -4.41 15.05 0.51
N VAL A 14 -3.26 14.46 0.16
CA VAL A 14 -1.95 15.13 0.31
C VAL A 14 -1.76 16.27 -0.68
N ARG A 15 -2.18 16.09 -1.94
CA ARG A 15 -2.15 17.17 -2.94
C ARG A 15 -3.02 18.36 -2.53
N SER A 16 -4.20 18.09 -1.96
CA SER A 16 -5.09 19.14 -1.44
C SER A 16 -4.45 19.93 -0.29
N ALA A 17 -3.49 19.34 0.43
CA ALA A 17 -2.69 20.01 1.45
C ALA A 17 -1.46 20.76 0.89
N GLY A 18 -1.20 20.71 -0.42
CA GLY A 18 -0.06 21.36 -1.08
C GLY A 18 1.30 20.70 -0.78
N ARG A 19 1.30 19.40 -0.46
CA ARG A 19 2.49 18.66 -0.01
C ARG A 19 2.84 17.51 -0.95
N GLY A 20 4.09 17.05 -0.91
CA GLY A 20 4.51 15.80 -1.53
C GLY A 20 4.25 14.61 -0.59
N LEU A 21 3.84 13.46 -1.12
CA LEU A 21 3.53 12.28 -0.29
C LEU A 21 4.79 11.48 0.04
N ASP A 22 5.10 11.36 1.33
CA ASP A 22 6.16 10.49 1.86
C ASP A 22 5.56 9.18 2.41
N TRP A 23 5.65 8.13 1.60
CA TRP A 23 5.13 6.80 1.92
C TRP A 23 5.83 6.12 3.09
N LEU A 24 7.13 6.38 3.29
CA LEU A 24 7.88 5.79 4.38
C LEU A 24 7.44 6.41 5.71
N LYS A 25 7.32 7.74 5.76
CA LYS A 25 6.75 8.43 6.92
C LYS A 25 5.30 8.02 7.19
N LEU A 26 4.48 7.80 6.15
CA LEU A 26 3.12 7.29 6.32
C LEU A 26 3.11 5.90 6.98
N ARG A 27 3.96 4.99 6.50
CA ARG A 27 4.09 3.66 7.11
C ARG A 27 4.56 3.75 8.55
N ASP A 28 5.59 4.54 8.82
CA ASP A 28 6.16 4.67 10.16
C ASP A 28 5.19 5.36 11.13
N PHE A 29 4.35 6.28 10.63
CA PHE A 29 3.32 6.92 11.42
C PHE A 29 2.19 5.94 11.81
N LEU A 30 1.71 5.14 10.86
CA LEU A 30 0.59 4.21 11.09
C LEU A 30 1.02 2.92 11.79
N ALA A 31 2.23 2.45 11.50
CA ALA A 31 2.70 1.10 11.81
C ALA A 31 4.17 1.05 12.24
N GLY A 32 4.76 2.19 12.64
CA GLY A 32 6.13 2.23 13.14
C GLY A 32 6.25 1.65 14.55
N PRO A 33 7.50 1.50 15.05
CA PRO A 33 7.78 0.88 16.35
C PRO A 33 7.08 1.55 17.53
N ASN A 34 6.82 2.85 17.43
CA ASN A 34 6.18 3.65 18.48
C ASN A 34 4.70 3.32 18.67
N THR A 35 4.08 2.59 17.74
CA THR A 35 2.67 2.18 17.85
C THR A 35 2.49 1.01 18.83
N GLY A 36 3.57 0.31 19.21
CA GLY A 36 3.51 -0.87 20.07
C GLY A 36 2.78 -2.08 19.44
N ARG A 37 2.57 -2.04 18.11
CA ARG A 37 1.81 -3.03 17.36
C ARG A 37 2.65 -3.50 16.17
N ASP A 38 2.74 -4.80 15.96
CA ASP A 38 3.50 -5.35 14.83
C ASP A 38 2.71 -5.23 13.53
N LEU A 39 3.38 -4.75 12.47
CA LEU A 39 2.83 -4.74 11.12
C LEU A 39 2.93 -6.14 10.52
N VAL A 40 1.78 -6.74 10.20
CA VAL A 40 1.71 -7.99 9.44
C VAL A 40 1.99 -7.71 7.98
N GLU A 41 1.24 -6.78 7.39
CA GLU A 41 1.43 -6.34 6.01
C GLU A 41 0.82 -4.94 5.78
N MET A 42 1.38 -4.19 4.83
CA MET A 42 0.81 -2.97 4.29
C MET A 42 0.60 -3.12 2.78
N VAL A 43 -0.67 -3.21 2.38
CA VAL A 43 -1.08 -3.41 0.99
C VAL A 43 -1.55 -2.09 0.39
N VAL A 44 -0.92 -1.67 -0.70
CA VAL A 44 -1.26 -0.46 -1.45
C VAL A 44 -2.01 -0.85 -2.72
N TYR A 45 -3.24 -0.34 -2.86
CA TYR A 45 -4.09 -0.54 -4.02
C TYR A 45 -3.95 0.66 -4.95
N ALA A 46 -3.44 0.42 -6.15
CA ALA A 46 -3.14 1.46 -7.12
C ALA A 46 -3.81 1.20 -8.48
N GLY A 47 -4.53 2.21 -8.97
CA GLY A 47 -5.03 2.24 -10.34
C GLY A 47 -3.91 2.65 -11.32
N LEU A 48 -3.74 1.90 -12.40
CA LEU A 48 -2.82 2.26 -13.48
C LEU A 48 -3.57 2.99 -14.61
N PRO A 49 -2.97 3.99 -15.26
CA PRO A 49 -3.51 4.55 -16.49
C PRO A 49 -3.73 3.45 -17.54
N PRO A 50 -4.75 3.54 -18.42
CA PRO A 50 -5.07 2.49 -19.39
C PRO A 50 -3.86 2.13 -20.26
N ALA A 51 -3.75 0.86 -20.65
CA ALA A 51 -2.67 0.36 -21.51
C ALA A 51 -2.89 0.71 -22.99
N ILE A 52 -3.07 2.00 -23.29
CA ILE A 52 -3.21 2.54 -24.64
C ILE A 52 -2.19 3.66 -24.89
N PRO A 53 -1.78 3.91 -26.16
CA PRO A 53 -0.70 4.84 -26.47
C PRO A 53 -0.87 6.25 -25.89
N MET A 54 -2.11 6.75 -25.81
CA MET A 54 -2.43 8.07 -25.26
C MET A 54 -1.96 8.26 -23.81
N TRP A 55 -1.92 7.19 -23.01
CA TRP A 55 -1.57 7.23 -21.58
C TRP A 55 -0.20 6.62 -21.29
N GLN A 56 0.61 6.32 -22.31
CA GLN A 56 1.84 5.55 -22.14
C GLN A 56 2.83 6.25 -21.19
N GLU A 57 3.04 7.55 -21.34
CA GLU A 57 3.98 8.31 -20.50
C GLU A 57 3.55 8.34 -19.02
N GLU A 58 2.25 8.55 -18.77
CA GLU A 58 1.69 8.52 -17.42
C GLU A 58 1.75 7.12 -16.82
N ARG A 59 1.48 6.09 -17.63
CA ARG A 59 1.56 4.70 -17.22
C ARG A 59 2.98 4.32 -16.85
N ASP A 60 3.99 4.73 -17.62
CA ASP A 60 5.40 4.47 -17.33
C ASP A 60 5.84 5.14 -16.03
N ARG A 61 5.39 6.37 -15.80
CA ARG A 61 5.63 7.10 -14.54
C ARG A 61 4.98 6.38 -13.36
N LYS A 62 3.73 5.94 -13.49
CA LYS A 62 3.01 5.18 -12.45
C LYS A 62 3.69 3.83 -12.19
N ASN A 63 4.16 3.14 -13.22
CA ASN A 63 4.89 1.87 -13.09
C ASN A 63 6.21 2.04 -12.33
N LYS A 64 6.99 3.09 -12.62
CA LYS A 64 8.21 3.41 -11.86
C LYS A 64 7.90 3.61 -10.37
N PHE A 65 6.81 4.31 -10.07
CA PHE A 65 6.33 4.51 -8.72
C PHE A 65 5.92 3.20 -8.03
N VAL A 66 5.15 2.34 -8.70
CA VAL A 66 4.78 1.00 -8.19
C VAL A 66 6.02 0.14 -7.92
N HIS A 67 7.00 0.16 -8.83
CA HIS A 67 8.28 -0.53 -8.63
C HIS A 67 9.05 0.01 -7.41
N TRP A 68 9.03 1.32 -7.20
CA TRP A 68 9.63 1.93 -6.02
C TRP A 68 8.93 1.47 -4.74
N LEU A 69 7.59 1.46 -4.68
CA LEU A 69 6.84 0.96 -3.52
C LEU A 69 7.24 -0.48 -3.18
N ARG A 70 7.18 -1.38 -4.17
CA ARG A 70 7.59 -2.79 -3.99
C ARG A 70 9.03 -2.93 -3.49
N SER A 71 9.93 -2.10 -4.02
CA SER A 71 11.34 -2.10 -3.63
C SER A 71 11.61 -1.57 -2.21
N ASN A 72 10.63 -0.89 -1.60
CA ASN A 72 10.68 -0.40 -0.22
C ASN A 72 9.85 -1.26 0.76
N GLY A 73 9.39 -2.43 0.32
CA GLY A 73 8.72 -3.43 1.15
C GLY A 73 7.22 -3.23 1.30
N PHE A 74 6.57 -2.47 0.42
CA PHE A 74 5.12 -2.42 0.35
C PHE A 74 4.61 -3.56 -0.54
N MET A 75 3.57 -4.26 -0.10
CA MET A 75 2.77 -5.07 -1.02
C MET A 75 1.95 -4.12 -1.90
N VAL A 76 1.94 -4.34 -3.22
CA VAL A 76 1.23 -3.45 -4.16
C VAL A 76 0.37 -4.27 -5.10
N VAL A 77 -0.93 -4.01 -5.02
CA VAL A 77 -1.97 -4.56 -5.89
C VAL A 77 -2.35 -3.50 -6.90
N THR A 78 -2.33 -3.86 -8.19
CA THR A 78 -2.59 -2.93 -9.28
C THR A 78 -3.76 -3.36 -10.13
N LYS A 79 -4.57 -2.39 -10.58
CA LYS A 79 -5.64 -2.62 -11.55
C LYS A 79 -5.51 -1.65 -12.72
N ASP A 80 -5.62 -2.18 -13.93
CA ASP A 80 -5.64 -1.35 -15.13
C ASP A 80 -6.92 -0.53 -15.19
N GLY A 81 -6.76 0.77 -15.46
CA GLY A 81 -7.86 1.67 -15.70
C GLY A 81 -8.50 1.43 -17.06
N ALA A 82 -9.78 1.75 -17.14
CA ALA A 82 -10.51 1.84 -18.40
C ALA A 82 -10.62 3.30 -18.83
N PRO A 83 -10.54 3.60 -20.13
CA PRO A 83 -10.89 4.92 -20.65
C PRO A 83 -12.31 5.30 -20.23
N ALA A 84 -12.46 6.53 -19.78
CA ALA A 84 -13.75 7.16 -19.50
C ALA A 84 -14.03 8.23 -20.57
N GLU A 85 -15.12 8.96 -20.42
CA GLU A 85 -15.44 10.09 -21.28
C GLU A 85 -14.34 11.16 -21.23
N GLU A 86 -14.18 11.89 -22.34
CA GLU A 86 -13.38 13.12 -22.44
C GLU A 86 -11.94 13.04 -21.92
N GLY A 87 -11.14 12.08 -22.39
CA GLY A 87 -9.71 12.07 -22.07
C GLY A 87 -9.42 11.83 -20.59
N HIS A 88 -10.35 11.21 -19.86
CA HIS A 88 -10.14 10.72 -18.50
C HIS A 88 -10.06 9.19 -18.49
N TYR A 89 -9.58 8.63 -17.38
CA TYR A 89 -9.66 7.19 -17.12
C TYR A 89 -10.15 6.94 -15.71
N LYS A 90 -10.81 5.79 -15.52
CA LYS A 90 -11.24 5.31 -14.20
C LYS A 90 -10.56 3.99 -13.89
N ALA A 91 -9.93 3.92 -12.73
CA ALA A 91 -9.29 2.72 -12.21
C ALA A 91 -9.75 2.49 -10.77
N ASN A 92 -10.99 2.03 -10.60
CA ASN A 92 -11.55 1.77 -9.28
C ASN A 92 -10.99 0.45 -8.72
N VAL A 93 -10.26 0.55 -7.61
CA VAL A 93 -9.63 -0.57 -6.89
C VAL A 93 -10.44 -1.00 -5.66
N ASP A 94 -11.55 -0.33 -5.34
CA ASP A 94 -12.28 -0.45 -4.07
C ASP A 94 -12.84 -1.85 -3.86
N VAL A 95 -13.41 -2.44 -4.92
CA VAL A 95 -13.93 -3.81 -4.88
C VAL A 95 -12.81 -4.82 -4.60
N MET A 96 -11.65 -4.63 -5.22
CA MET A 96 -10.50 -5.52 -5.03
C MET A 96 -9.97 -5.39 -3.60
N MET A 97 -9.81 -4.15 -3.13
CA MET A 97 -9.43 -3.86 -1.74
C MET A 97 -10.41 -4.44 -0.74
N ALA A 98 -11.72 -4.38 -1.00
CA ALA A 98 -12.73 -4.92 -0.09
C ALA A 98 -12.73 -6.45 -0.02
N ILE A 99 -12.51 -7.12 -1.15
CA ILE A 99 -12.38 -8.59 -1.21
C ILE A 99 -11.12 -9.01 -0.45
N ASP A 100 -9.96 -8.46 -0.82
CA ASP A 100 -8.69 -8.78 -0.19
C ASP A 100 -8.72 -8.46 1.32
N ALA A 101 -9.34 -7.35 1.73
CA ALA A 101 -9.43 -6.99 3.14
C ALA A 101 -10.12 -8.08 3.97
N LEU A 102 -11.18 -8.70 3.45
CA LEU A 102 -11.87 -9.79 4.13
C LEU A 102 -11.04 -11.08 4.10
N GLU A 103 -10.46 -11.44 2.94
CA GLU A 103 -9.66 -12.64 2.77
C GLU A 103 -8.41 -12.61 3.67
N LEU A 104 -7.58 -11.57 3.54
CA LEU A 104 -6.38 -11.37 4.35
C LEU A 104 -6.72 -11.31 5.84
N SER A 105 -7.86 -10.73 6.22
CA SER A 105 -8.30 -10.70 7.61
C SER A 105 -8.64 -12.09 8.17
N ILE A 106 -9.18 -12.98 7.35
CA ILE A 106 -9.49 -14.36 7.74
C ILE A 106 -8.21 -15.20 7.84
N GLU A 107 -7.31 -15.04 6.87
CA GLU A 107 -6.06 -15.81 6.78
C GLU A 107 -5.03 -15.38 7.81
N MET A 108 -4.79 -14.07 7.93
CA MET A 108 -3.75 -13.51 8.80
C MET A 108 -4.25 -13.23 10.21
N ARG A 109 -5.57 -13.15 10.42
CA ARG A 109 -6.22 -12.88 11.71
C ARG A 109 -5.61 -11.69 12.46
N PRO A 110 -5.53 -10.50 11.86
CA PRO A 110 -4.97 -9.33 12.52
C PRO A 110 -5.90 -8.84 13.64
N ASP A 111 -5.33 -8.39 14.76
CA ASP A 111 -6.12 -7.75 15.83
C ASP A 111 -6.72 -6.40 15.40
N VAL A 112 -5.97 -5.70 14.53
CA VAL A 112 -6.32 -4.37 14.02
C VAL A 112 -6.18 -4.34 12.50
N VAL A 113 -7.20 -3.81 11.84
CA VAL A 113 -7.17 -3.43 10.42
C VAL A 113 -7.27 -1.91 10.32
N ILE A 114 -6.33 -1.30 9.60
CA ILE A 114 -6.36 0.13 9.28
C ILE A 114 -6.75 0.29 7.81
N LEU A 115 -7.89 0.93 7.55
CA LEU A 115 -8.32 1.33 6.22
C LEU A 115 -7.85 2.77 5.97
N VAL A 116 -6.90 2.94 5.05
CA VAL A 116 -6.39 4.28 4.70
C VAL A 116 -7.17 4.79 3.50
N THR A 117 -8.37 5.31 3.78
CA THR A 117 -9.29 5.91 2.82
C THR A 117 -10.32 6.79 3.55
N GLY A 118 -10.80 7.83 2.90
CA GLY A 118 -11.94 8.64 3.35
C GLY A 118 -13.30 8.20 2.79
N ASP A 119 -13.34 7.24 1.87
CA ASP A 119 -14.53 6.91 1.10
C ASP A 119 -15.60 6.19 1.93
N ALA A 120 -16.82 6.75 1.94
CA ALA A 120 -17.96 6.23 2.68
C ALA A 120 -18.38 4.81 2.26
N ASP A 121 -18.05 4.38 1.03
CA ASP A 121 -18.43 3.06 0.50
C ASP A 121 -17.76 1.91 1.27
N PHE A 122 -16.64 2.17 1.95
CA PHE A 122 -15.98 1.20 2.82
C PHE A 122 -16.66 1.00 4.19
N ALA A 123 -17.71 1.76 4.52
CA ALA A 123 -18.39 1.63 5.81
C ALA A 123 -18.97 0.22 6.05
N TYR A 124 -19.47 -0.42 4.99
CA TYR A 124 -19.97 -1.78 5.08
C TYR A 124 -18.83 -2.79 5.32
N LEU A 125 -17.68 -2.61 4.66
CA LEU A 125 -16.48 -3.41 4.92
C LEU A 125 -16.03 -3.28 6.38
N ALA A 126 -15.93 -2.05 6.90
CA ALA A 126 -15.57 -1.80 8.29
C ALA A 126 -16.51 -2.54 9.26
N THR A 127 -17.82 -2.47 9.01
CA THR A 127 -18.82 -3.19 9.81
C THR A 127 -18.61 -4.71 9.75
N LYS A 128 -18.30 -5.25 8.56
CA LYS A 128 -18.06 -6.69 8.38
C LYS A 128 -16.80 -7.15 9.13
N LEU A 129 -15.69 -6.45 8.98
CA LEU A 129 -14.45 -6.75 9.71
C LEU A 129 -14.67 -6.73 11.23
N ARG A 130 -15.41 -5.75 11.74
CA ARG A 130 -15.79 -5.69 13.17
C ARG A 130 -16.62 -6.88 13.63
N ARG A 131 -17.51 -7.40 12.79
CA ARG A 131 -18.28 -8.63 13.09
C ARG A 131 -17.39 -9.87 13.16
N HIS A 132 -16.21 -9.83 12.53
CA HIS A 132 -15.18 -10.86 12.68
C HIS A 132 -14.30 -10.65 13.93
N GLY A 133 -14.65 -9.72 14.82
CA GLY A 133 -13.92 -9.45 16.06
C GLY A 133 -12.69 -8.56 15.89
N ILE A 134 -12.48 -7.99 14.70
CA ILE A 134 -11.32 -7.17 14.37
C ILE A 134 -11.58 -5.72 14.76
N ARG A 135 -10.61 -5.06 15.39
CA ARG A 135 -10.67 -3.61 15.60
C ARG A 135 -10.38 -2.90 14.27
N VAL A 136 -11.31 -2.07 13.81
CA VAL A 136 -11.15 -1.33 12.55
C VAL A 136 -10.87 0.14 12.84
N GLU A 137 -9.73 0.62 12.36
CA GLU A 137 -9.36 2.04 12.40
C GLU A 137 -9.39 2.59 10.98
N VAL A 138 -9.79 3.84 10.82
CA VAL A 138 -9.79 4.52 9.53
C VAL A 138 -8.81 5.67 9.57
N ALA A 139 -7.88 5.71 8.62
CA ALA A 139 -6.90 6.77 8.50
C ALA A 139 -7.25 7.67 7.31
N SER A 140 -7.63 8.92 7.58
CA SER A 140 -7.97 9.90 6.56
C SER A 140 -7.86 11.32 7.11
N VAL A 141 -7.87 12.32 6.24
CA VAL A 141 -8.03 13.72 6.65
C VAL A 141 -9.49 13.95 6.99
N SER A 142 -9.77 14.60 8.12
CA SER A 142 -11.15 14.80 8.60
C SER A 142 -12.10 15.43 7.57
N ALA A 143 -11.60 16.29 6.69
CA ALA A 143 -12.37 16.92 5.62
C ALA A 143 -12.83 15.95 4.51
N ASN A 144 -12.10 14.85 4.33
CA ASN A 144 -12.34 13.85 3.27
C ASN A 144 -13.00 12.58 3.80
N LEU A 145 -13.23 12.48 5.12
CA LEU A 145 -13.79 11.29 5.74
C LEU A 145 -15.32 11.32 5.74
N GLY A 146 -15.93 10.37 5.02
CA GLY A 146 -17.38 10.17 5.03
C GLY A 146 -17.93 9.85 6.42
N ASN A 147 -19.02 10.52 6.81
CA ASN A 147 -19.64 10.37 8.14
C ASN A 147 -20.06 8.92 8.44
N ILE A 148 -20.57 8.19 7.45
CA ILE A 148 -21.01 6.81 7.63
C ILE A 148 -19.82 5.89 7.91
N LEU A 149 -18.69 6.09 7.21
CA LEU A 149 -17.46 5.34 7.49
C LEU A 149 -16.90 5.67 8.87
N ARG A 150 -16.89 6.95 9.26
CA ARG A 150 -16.50 7.39 10.60
C ARG A 150 -17.30 6.67 11.69
N SER A 151 -18.61 6.57 11.53
CA SER A 151 -19.48 5.87 12.50
C SER A 151 -19.31 4.35 12.48
N ALA A 152 -18.92 3.77 11.35
CA ALA A 152 -18.72 2.33 11.21
C ALA A 152 -17.38 1.85 11.77
N ALA A 153 -16.37 2.71 11.86
CA ALA A 153 -15.05 2.39 12.43
C ALA A 153 -15.06 2.36 13.98
N ASN A 154 -14.06 1.71 14.58
CA ASN A 154 -13.80 1.82 16.02
C ASN A 154 -13.05 3.11 16.38
N ASP A 155 -12.24 3.63 15.46
CA ASP A 155 -11.43 4.82 15.68
C ASP A 155 -11.04 5.50 14.37
N VAL A 156 -10.67 6.77 14.45
CA VAL A 156 -10.22 7.57 13.31
C VAL A 156 -8.84 8.15 13.59
N ILE A 157 -7.91 7.88 12.68
CA ILE A 157 -6.56 8.43 12.67
C ILE A 157 -6.55 9.64 11.72
N ASP A 158 -6.41 10.84 12.27
CA ASP A 158 -6.28 12.05 11.45
C ASP A 158 -4.88 12.13 10.81
N LEU A 159 -4.84 12.12 9.47
CA LEU A 159 -3.60 12.23 8.70
C LEU A 159 -3.14 13.68 8.49
N ALA A 160 -3.98 14.67 8.78
CA ALA A 160 -3.64 16.07 8.54
C ALA A 160 -2.36 16.53 9.27
N PRO A 161 -2.09 16.15 10.54
CA PRO A 161 -0.83 16.48 11.21
C PRO A 161 0.39 15.89 10.51
N LEU A 162 0.31 14.64 10.08
CA LEU A 162 1.39 13.98 9.34
C LEU A 162 1.68 14.72 8.03
N PHE A 163 0.64 15.02 7.25
CA PHE A 163 0.81 15.67 5.94
C PHE A 163 1.49 17.03 6.05
N ARG A 164 1.26 17.78 7.14
CA ARG A 164 1.96 19.06 7.39
C ARG A 164 3.48 18.91 7.56
N THR A 165 3.96 17.73 7.94
CA THR A 165 5.39 17.42 8.08
C THR A 165 6.08 17.07 6.76
N PHE A 166 5.31 16.85 5.70
CA PHE A 166 5.86 16.53 4.40
C PHE A 166 6.41 17.77 3.70
N GLU A 167 7.32 17.56 2.75
CA GLU A 167 7.89 18.65 1.95
C GLU A 167 6.80 19.30 1.09
N ILE A 168 6.98 20.59 0.80
CA ILE A 168 6.07 21.32 -0.08
C ILE A 168 6.21 20.76 -1.49
N MET A 169 5.08 20.53 -2.14
CA MET A 169 5.05 20.05 -3.52
C MET A 169 5.68 21.11 -4.42
N THR A 170 6.88 20.85 -4.97
CA THR A 170 7.46 21.70 -6.01
C THR A 170 6.83 21.36 -7.36
N VAL A 171 6.94 22.24 -8.36
CA VAL A 171 6.36 22.03 -9.72
C VAL A 171 6.86 20.72 -10.37
N GLN A 172 7.97 20.16 -9.88
CA GLN A 172 8.52 18.86 -10.31
C GLN A 172 7.86 17.64 -9.63
N ASP A 173 7.15 17.82 -8.50
CA ASP A 173 6.49 16.77 -7.70
C ASP A 173 5.05 16.44 -8.14
N ALA A 174 4.52 17.09 -9.18
CA ALA A 174 3.23 16.75 -9.79
C ALA A 174 3.21 15.34 -10.40
N ALA A 175 4.38 14.77 -10.62
CA ALA A 175 4.65 13.38 -10.94
C ALA A 175 5.08 12.64 -9.66
N PRO A 176 4.72 11.36 -9.42
CA PRO A 176 5.40 10.60 -8.39
C PRO A 176 6.90 10.55 -8.70
N GLN A 177 7.68 11.32 -7.93
CA GLN A 177 9.12 11.41 -8.09
C GLN A 177 9.78 10.15 -7.52
N VAL A 178 10.66 9.56 -8.32
CA VAL A 178 11.61 8.56 -7.87
C VAL A 178 12.77 9.32 -7.22
N PRO A 179 13.11 9.11 -5.95
CA PRO A 179 14.31 9.71 -5.37
C PRO A 179 15.53 9.19 -6.13
N ASN A 180 16.33 10.09 -6.69
CA ASN A 180 17.57 9.76 -7.36
C ASN A 180 18.51 9.11 -6.34
N ARG A 181 18.72 7.79 -6.43
CA ARG A 181 19.73 7.11 -5.62
C ARG A 181 21.10 7.36 -6.26
N THR A 182 22.01 7.94 -5.50
CA THR A 182 23.45 7.91 -5.78
C THR A 182 23.87 6.46 -6.02
N PRO A 183 24.68 6.14 -7.04
CA PRO A 183 25.08 4.76 -7.31
C PRO A 183 25.84 4.20 -6.10
N ARG A 184 25.27 3.19 -5.44
CA ARG A 184 26.01 2.36 -4.49
C ARG A 184 27.12 1.68 -5.30
N GLN A 185 28.37 2.03 -5.01
CA GLN A 185 29.54 1.35 -5.54
C GLN A 185 29.38 -0.16 -5.31
N GLN A 186 29.47 -0.93 -6.40
CA GLN A 186 29.38 -2.38 -6.38
C GLN A 186 30.51 -2.93 -5.52
N GLN A 187 30.19 -3.41 -4.31
CA GLN A 187 31.10 -4.28 -3.58
C GLN A 187 31.15 -5.65 -4.29
N PRO A 188 32.35 -6.21 -4.53
CA PRO A 188 32.49 -7.47 -5.23
C PRO A 188 31.86 -8.62 -4.43
N ARG A 189 31.02 -9.39 -5.12
CA ARG A 189 30.32 -10.55 -4.55
C ARG A 189 31.33 -11.62 -4.13
N ARG A 190 31.29 -12.04 -2.86
CA ARG A 190 32.00 -13.24 -2.40
C ARG A 190 31.40 -14.51 -3.04
N PRO A 191 32.20 -15.50 -3.45
CA PRO A 191 31.68 -16.75 -4.01
C PRO A 191 30.92 -17.56 -2.96
N ARG A 192 29.80 -18.15 -3.36
CA ARG A 192 29.01 -19.08 -2.52
C ARG A 192 29.74 -20.42 -2.39
N PRO A 193 29.69 -21.10 -1.21
CA PRO A 193 30.26 -22.44 -1.06
C PRO A 193 29.45 -23.48 -1.84
N ARG A 194 30.14 -24.40 -2.52
CA ARG A 194 29.56 -25.55 -3.23
C ARG A 194 29.04 -26.58 -2.22
N PHE A 195 27.76 -26.93 -2.32
CA PHE A 195 27.18 -28.07 -1.62
C PHE A 195 27.79 -29.39 -2.13
N ARG A 196 28.18 -30.25 -1.20
CA ARG A 196 28.65 -31.63 -1.45
C ARG A 196 27.45 -32.58 -1.32
N PRO A 197 27.18 -33.50 -2.26
CA PRO A 197 26.08 -34.45 -2.10
C PRO A 197 26.41 -35.51 -1.03
N ILE A 198 25.41 -35.87 -0.24
CA ILE A 198 25.44 -36.95 0.77
C ILE A 198 25.37 -38.30 0.04
N ALA A 199 26.28 -39.22 0.38
CA ALA A 199 26.29 -40.58 -0.15
C ALA A 199 25.15 -41.41 0.47
N THR A 200 24.34 -42.04 -0.39
CA THR A 200 23.34 -43.06 -0.03
C THR A 200 24.04 -44.34 0.45
N ALA A 201 23.83 -44.73 1.69
CA ALA A 201 24.18 -46.06 2.19
C ALA A 201 23.14 -47.08 1.70
N ARG A 202 23.57 -48.02 0.85
CA ARG A 202 22.79 -49.21 0.52
C ARG A 202 22.88 -50.20 1.69
N GLN A 203 21.73 -50.61 2.21
CA GLN A 203 21.58 -51.87 2.93
C GLN A 203 21.91 -53.03 1.97
N ALA A 204 22.76 -53.94 2.43
CA ALA A 204 22.79 -55.31 1.96
C ALA A 204 23.03 -56.17 3.21
N GLY A 205 22.01 -56.93 3.61
CA GLY A 205 22.21 -58.09 4.45
C GLY A 205 22.73 -59.24 3.59
N GLU A 206 23.59 -60.06 4.16
CA GLU A 206 23.69 -61.49 3.84
C GLU A 206 24.61 -62.17 4.87
N SER A 207 24.07 -63.27 5.41
CA SER A 207 24.71 -64.40 6.13
C SER A 207 25.27 -64.18 7.53
#